data_AF-D1C6I3-F1
#
_entry.id   AF-D1C6I3-F1
#
_cell.length_a   1.000
_cell.length_b   1.000
_cell.length_c   1.000
_cell.angle_alpha   90.00
_cell.angle_beta   90.00
_cell.angle_gamma   90.00
#
_symmetry.space_group_name_H-M   'P 1'
#
loop_
_entity.id
_entity.type
_entity.pdbx_description
1 polymer ?
#
loop_
_entity_poly.entity_id
_entity_poly.type
_entity_poly.pdbx_seq_one_letter_code
_entity_poly.pdbx_strand_id
1 'polypeptide(L)'
;MAGSTAAIVQRLRALGFQTYYETTAIYLLTHPDLPGLEVRIGTTIVTFERDGREVYRAPIARFDLETALARAGWRGETTGGPEGA
;
A
#
# COMPACT_ATOMS: atom_id res chain seq x y z
N MET A 1 -13.47 -1.20 8.13
CA MET A 1 -14.14 -1.56 6.86
C MET A 1 -13.08 -1.77 5.81
N ALA A 2 -13.17 -2.85 5.02
CA ALA A 2 -12.29 -3.03 3.87
C ALA A 2 -12.44 -1.85 2.92
N GLY A 3 -11.37 -1.08 2.72
CA GLY A 3 -11.38 0.03 1.78
C GLY A 3 -11.56 -0.52 0.38
N SER A 4 -12.42 0.11 -0.43
CA SER A 4 -12.43 -0.12 -1.87
C SER A 4 -11.01 0.10 -2.44
N THR A 5 -10.70 -0.49 -3.60
CA THR A 5 -9.43 -0.26 -4.31
C THR A 5 -9.05 1.22 -4.33
N ALA A 6 -10.01 2.10 -4.63
CA ALA A 6 -9.82 3.56 -4.63
C ALA A 6 -9.38 4.11 -3.26
N ALA A 7 -10.00 3.66 -2.16
CA ALA A 7 -9.62 4.09 -0.81
C ALA A 7 -8.20 3.63 -0.42
N ILE A 8 -7.81 2.42 -0.82
CA ILE A 8 -6.44 1.92 -0.58
C ILE A 8 -5.42 2.76 -1.37
N VAL A 9 -5.69 3.00 -2.66
CA VAL A 9 -4.84 3.84 -3.53
C VAL A 9 -4.70 5.25 -2.96
N GLN A 10 -5.80 5.87 -2.51
CA GLN A 10 -5.77 7.21 -1.91
C GLN A 10 -4.92 7.25 -0.64
N ARG A 11 -5.05 6.26 0.25
CA ARG A 11 -4.21 6.19 1.47
C ARG A 11 -2.73 6.02 1.14
N LEU A 12 -2.39 5.20 0.14
CA LEU A 12 -1.00 5.04 -0.31
C LEU A 12 -0.46 6.34 -0.93
N ARG A 13 -1.24 7.03 -1.76
CA ARG A 13 -0.84 8.33 -2.32
C ARG A 13 -0.61 9.39 -1.23
N ALA A 14 -1.43 9.39 -0.18
CA ALA A 14 -1.23 10.26 0.98
C ALA A 14 0.07 9.96 1.74
N LEU A 15 0.59 8.73 1.62
CA LEU A 15 1.89 8.31 2.16
C LEU A 15 3.04 8.49 1.15
N GLY A 16 2.83 9.20 0.05
CA GLY A 16 3.88 9.50 -0.94
C GLY A 16 4.05 8.46 -2.05
N PHE A 17 3.25 7.39 -2.08
CA PHE A 17 3.29 6.42 -3.18
C PHE A 17 2.77 7.05 -4.47
N GLN A 18 3.43 6.73 -5.58
CA GLN A 18 3.09 7.19 -6.91
C GLN A 18 2.65 6.03 -7.78
N THR A 19 1.51 6.19 -8.48
CA THR A 19 1.04 5.21 -9.46
C THR A 19 1.87 5.34 -10.73
N TYR A 20 2.50 4.26 -11.17
CA TYR A 20 3.25 4.24 -12.44
C TYR A 20 2.51 3.48 -13.54
N TYR A 21 1.55 2.61 -13.18
CA TYR A 21 0.72 1.87 -14.11
C TYR A 21 -0.68 1.66 -13.54
N GLU A 22 -1.69 1.91 -14.35
CA GLU A 22 -3.09 1.79 -13.97
C GLU A 22 -3.91 1.23 -15.14
N THR A 23 -4.80 0.30 -14.83
CA THR A 23 -5.86 -0.17 -15.71
C THR A 23 -7.18 -0.16 -14.95
N THR A 24 -8.26 -0.54 -15.62
CA THR A 24 -9.56 -0.73 -14.97
C THR A 24 -9.57 -1.80 -13.87
N ALA A 25 -8.56 -2.68 -13.81
CA ALA A 25 -8.52 -3.81 -12.88
C ALA A 25 -7.31 -3.80 -11.92
N ILE A 26 -6.28 -3.00 -12.20
CA ILE A 26 -5.01 -3.05 -11.48
C ILE A 26 -4.42 -1.65 -11.31
N TYR A 27 -3.91 -1.38 -10.11
CA TYR A 27 -2.98 -0.28 -9.83
C TYR A 27 -1.61 -0.85 -9.45
N LEU A 28 -0.55 -0.31 -10.04
CA LEU A 28 0.83 -0.53 -9.60
C LEU A 28 1.40 0.80 -9.10
N LEU A 29 1.90 0.79 -7.86
CA LEU A 29 2.47 1.95 -7.20
C LEU A 29 3.88 1.66 -6.71
N THR A 30 4.72 2.68 -6.70
CA THR A 30 6.05 2.67 -6.08
C THR A 30 6.19 3.86 -5.14
N HIS A 31 7.27 3.93 -4.37
CA HIS A 31 7.59 5.08 -3.53
C HIS A 31 8.98 5.62 -3.89
N PRO A 32 9.12 6.92 -4.25
CA PRO A 32 10.37 7.48 -4.76
C PRO A 32 11.54 7.34 -3.76
N ASP A 33 11.26 7.46 -2.47
CA ASP A 33 12.29 7.37 -1.43
C ASP A 33 12.56 5.93 -0.95
N LEU A 34 11.84 4.93 -1.48
CA LEU A 34 12.02 3.52 -1.14
C LEU A 34 12.20 2.70 -2.41
N PRO A 35 13.38 2.79 -3.06
CA PRO A 35 13.69 1.97 -4.22
C PRO A 35 13.50 0.49 -3.89
N GLY A 36 12.98 -0.26 -4.85
CA GLY A 36 12.66 -1.69 -4.70
C GLY A 36 11.32 -1.99 -4.02
N LEU A 37 10.58 -0.98 -3.51
CA LEU A 37 9.21 -1.18 -3.04
C LEU A 37 8.20 -1.03 -4.18
N GLU A 38 7.38 -2.06 -4.36
CA GLU A 38 6.24 -2.04 -5.27
C GLU A 38 4.96 -2.51 -4.58
N VAL A 39 3.85 -1.86 -4.89
CA VAL A 39 2.50 -2.22 -4.42
C VAL A 39 1.63 -2.50 -5.62
N ARG A 40 1.02 -3.68 -5.64
CA ARG A 40 0.02 -4.07 -6.64
C ARG A 40 -1.33 -4.25 -5.99
N ILE A 41 -2.33 -3.57 -6.53
CA ILE A 41 -3.72 -3.62 -6.04
C ILE A 41 -4.57 -4.07 -7.22
N GLY A 42 -5.05 -5.31 -7.16
CA GLY A 42 -6.01 -5.82 -8.12
C GLY A 42 -7.45 -5.55 -7.71
N THR A 43 -8.38 -6.32 -8.27
CA THR A 43 -9.80 -6.32 -7.88
C THR A 43 -10.10 -7.16 -6.64
N THR A 44 -9.22 -8.10 -6.29
CA THR A 44 -9.44 -9.04 -5.19
C THR A 44 -8.29 -9.10 -4.19
N ILE A 45 -7.06 -8.87 -4.62
CA ILE A 45 -5.83 -9.05 -3.84
C ILE A 45 -5.00 -7.77 -3.86
N VAL A 46 -4.34 -7.50 -2.74
CA VAL A 46 -3.24 -6.53 -2.60
C VAL A 46 -1.95 -7.27 -2.30
N THR A 47 -0.86 -6.91 -2.99
CA THR A 47 0.49 -7.41 -2.70
C THR A 47 1.47 -6.26 -2.52
N PHE A 48 2.41 -6.43 -1.59
CA PHE A 48 3.60 -5.59 -1.48
C PHE A 48 4.81 -6.46 -1.79
N GLU A 49 5.70 -5.91 -2.59
CA GLU A 49 6.95 -6.51 -3.00
C GLU A 49 8.11 -5.63 -2.55
N ARG A 50 9.18 -6.26 -2.08
CA ARG A 50 10.44 -5.60 -1.76
C ARG A 50 11.58 -6.29 -2.49
N ASP A 51 12.28 -5.54 -3.33
CA ASP A 51 13.46 -5.99 -4.07
C ASP A 51 13.22 -7.28 -4.86
N GLY A 52 12.08 -7.38 -5.56
CA GLY A 52 11.71 -8.58 -6.33
C GLY A 52 10.98 -9.67 -5.53
N ARG A 53 10.77 -9.48 -4.22
CA ARG A 53 10.22 -10.50 -3.32
C ARG A 53 8.92 -10.06 -2.66
N GLU A 54 7.88 -10.86 -2.78
CA GLU A 54 6.61 -10.63 -2.07
C GLU A 54 6.83 -10.67 -0.54
N VAL A 55 6.46 -9.59 0.14
CA VAL A 55 6.56 -9.46 1.61
C VAL A 55 5.19 -9.42 2.28
N TYR A 56 4.14 -9.12 1.51
CA TYR A 56 2.77 -9.12 2.00
C TYR A 56 1.79 -9.45 0.87
N ARG A 57 0.76 -10.24 1.20
CA ARG A 57 -0.37 -10.55 0.33
C ARG A 57 -1.63 -10.68 1.18
N ALA A 58 -2.70 -10.02 0.77
CA ALA A 58 -4.02 -10.21 1.38
C ALA A 58 -5.16 -9.97 0.40
N PRO A 59 -6.31 -10.62 0.61
CA PRO A 59 -7.57 -10.18 0.00
C PRO A 59 -7.88 -8.73 0.40
N ILE A 60 -8.45 -7.93 -0.52
CA ILE A 60 -8.86 -6.54 -0.23
C ILE A 60 -9.75 -6.47 1.01
N ALA A 61 -10.65 -7.44 1.16
CA ALA A 61 -11.56 -7.57 2.31
C ALA A 61 -10.84 -7.66 3.67
N ARG A 62 -9.57 -8.07 3.67
CA ARG A 62 -8.73 -8.28 4.86
C ARG A 62 -7.42 -7.50 4.78
N PHE A 63 -7.35 -6.49 3.91
CA PHE A 63 -6.15 -5.70 3.72
C PHE A 63 -5.89 -4.83 4.95
N ASP A 64 -4.71 -4.99 5.53
CA ASP A 64 -4.17 -4.16 6.60
C ASP A 64 -2.94 -3.42 6.09
N LEU A 65 -3.08 -2.09 5.94
CA LEU A 65 -2.05 -1.22 5.43
C LEU A 65 -0.84 -1.13 6.38
N GLU A 66 -1.08 -1.10 7.69
CA GLU A 66 -0.01 -0.94 8.68
C GLU A 66 0.88 -2.18 8.71
N THR A 67 0.26 -3.36 8.75
CA THR A 67 1.00 -4.64 8.64
C THR A 67 1.76 -4.74 7.32
N ALA A 68 1.17 -4.32 6.20
CA ALA A 68 1.83 -4.34 4.89
C ALA A 68 3.06 -3.42 4.87
N LEU A 69 2.94 -2.19 5.37
CA LEU A 69 4.04 -1.21 5.44
C LEU A 69 5.16 -1.68 6.37
N ALA A 70 4.82 -2.23 7.54
CA ALA A 70 5.80 -2.77 8.47
C ALA A 70 6.62 -3.91 7.82
N ARG A 71 5.98 -4.82 7.10
CA ARG A 71 6.67 -5.90 6.37
C ARG A 71 7.49 -5.40 5.17
N ALA A 72 7.08 -4.29 4.56
CA ALA A 72 7.80 -3.62 3.50
C ALA A 72 9.04 -2.83 3.99
N GLY A 73 9.26 -2.76 5.31
CA GLY A 73 10.36 -1.99 5.89
C GLY A 73 10.14 -0.48 5.87
N TRP A 74 8.88 -0.03 5.69
CA TRP A 74 8.50 1.38 5.79
C TRP A 74 8.76 1.90 7.21
N ARG A 75 9.42 3.06 7.32
CA ARG A 75 9.74 3.72 8.60
C ARG A 75 9.16 5.12 8.76
N GLY A 76 8.36 5.59 7.78
CA GLY A 76 7.69 6.88 7.88
C GLY A 76 6.58 6.84 8.94
N GLU A 77 6.27 7.98 9.54
CA GLU A 77 5.15 8.11 10.46
C GLU A 77 3.84 7.77 9.72
N THR A 78 3.19 6.67 10.11
CA THR A 78 1.76 6.53 9.88
C THR A 78 1.09 7.54 10.80
N THR A 79 0.90 8.78 10.35
CA THR A 79 0.19 9.82 11.10
C THR A 79 -1.28 9.41 11.26
N GLY A 80 -1.54 8.53 12.23
CA GLY A 80 -2.78 8.47 12.99
C GLY A 80 -2.45 9.06 14.35
N GLY A 81 -2.45 10.39 14.44
CA GLY A 81 -2.24 11.06 15.72
C GLY A 81 -3.31 10.63 16.72
N PRO A 82 -2.97 10.31 17.97
CA PRO A 82 -3.92 10.33 19.06
C PRO A 82 -4.13 11.79 19.44
N GLU A 83 -5.20 12.44 18.97
CA GLU A 83 -5.67 13.65 19.64
C GLU A 83 -6.55 13.24 20.83
N GLY A 84 -5.86 12.93 21.93
CA GLY A 84 -6.38 13.08 23.28
C GLY A 84 -5.47 14.05 24.02
N ALA A 85 -5.91 15.30 24.16
CA ALA A 85 -5.48 16.25 25.17
C ALA A 85 -6.67 17.16 25.51
#